data_AF-A0A936KVZ2-F1
#
_entry.id   AF-A0A936KVZ2-F1
#
_cell.length_a   1.000
_cell.length_b   1.000
_cell.length_c   1.000
_cell.angle_alpha   90.00
_cell.angle_beta   90.00
_cell.angle_gamma   90.00
#
_symmetry.space_group_name_H-M   'P 1'
#
loop_
_entity.id
_entity.type
_entity.pdbx_description
1 polymer ?
#
loop_
_entity_poly.entity_id
_entity_poly.type
_entity_poly.pdbx_seq_one_letter_code
_entity_poly.pdbx_strand_id
1 'polypeptide(L)'
;MNSLKTLHAGEGYLVYNSTNETIDFWGQYPNNTPNPLHTGWNLIGVSTNTALPLTALPTGVKIIKDFDSFYEPNNGMSTITELLPGKGYFVKIEN
;
A
#
# COMPACT_ATOMS: atom_id res chain seq x y z
N MET A 1 21.86 7.10 10.05
CA MET A 1 22.22 7.50 8.67
C MET A 1 21.26 6.80 7.72
N ASN A 2 20.62 7.50 6.78
CA ASN A 2 19.66 6.88 5.85
C ASN A 2 20.41 6.14 4.73
N SER A 3 20.15 4.84 4.60
CA SER A 3 20.71 3.98 3.54
C SER A 3 19.98 4.15 2.21
N LEU A 4 18.75 4.67 2.22
CA LEU A 4 17.97 4.92 1.01
C LEU A 4 18.52 6.14 0.27
N LYS A 5 18.94 5.95 -0.99
CA LYS A 5 19.51 7.01 -1.84
C LYS A 5 18.59 7.38 -3.00
N THR A 6 17.77 6.44 -3.46
CA THR A 6 16.86 6.59 -4.60
C THR A 6 15.55 5.89 -4.29
N LEU A 7 14.47 6.39 -4.89
CA LEU A 7 13.18 5.72 -4.92
C LEU A 7 13.03 5.03 -6.27
N HIS A 8 12.57 3.79 -6.26
CA HIS A 8 12.31 2.99 -7.45
C HIS A 8 10.81 2.88 -7.68
N ALA A 9 10.42 2.95 -8.96
CA ALA A 9 9.03 2.78 -9.33
C ALA A 9 8.54 1.39 -8.91
N GLY A 10 7.36 1.32 -8.29
CA GLY A 10 6.73 0.09 -7.84
C GLY A 10 7.11 -0.36 -6.42
N GLU A 11 8.13 0.25 -5.80
CA GLU A 11 8.50 -0.04 -4.42
C GLU A 11 7.74 0.86 -3.42
N GLY A 12 7.27 0.26 -2.34
CA GLY A 12 6.66 0.98 -1.22
C GLY A 12 7.72 1.42 -0.20
N TYR A 13 7.62 2.66 0.28
CA TYR A 13 8.55 3.20 1.29
C TYR A 13 7.80 3.75 2.49
N LEU A 14 8.35 3.52 3.68
CA LEU A 14 7.89 4.17 4.91
C LEU A 14 8.69 5.44 5.13
N VAL A 15 7.97 6.55 5.23
CA VAL A 15 8.55 7.83 5.63
C VAL A 15 8.21 8.05 7.10
N TYR A 16 9.24 8.07 7.94
CA TYR A 16 9.11 8.42 9.35
C TYR A 16 9.43 9.90 9.51
N ASN A 17 8.47 10.69 10.00
CA ASN A 17 8.66 12.10 10.26
C ASN A 17 8.41 12.43 11.74
N SER A 18 9.17 13.37 12.30
CA SER A 18 9.01 13.84 13.69
C SER A 18 7.94 14.92 13.84
N THR A 19 7.51 15.50 12.71
CA THR A 19 6.56 16.61 12.60
C THR A 19 5.57 16.32 11.48
N ASN A 20 4.36 16.87 11.56
CA ASN A 20 3.38 16.75 10.48
C ASN A 20 3.77 17.68 9.33
N GLU A 21 4.18 17.11 8.19
CA GLU A 21 4.67 17.84 7.03
C GLU A 21 4.12 17.24 5.73
N THR A 22 3.96 18.09 4.72
CA THR A 22 3.56 17.68 3.37
C THR A 22 4.80 17.39 2.53
N ILE A 23 4.80 16.26 1.83
CA ILE A 23 5.82 15.92 0.83
C ILE A 23 5.17 16.02 -0.55
N ASP A 24 5.70 16.93 -1.38
CA ASP A 24 5.27 17.05 -2.77
C ASP A 24 6.11 16.14 -3.67
N PHE A 25 5.43 15.33 -4.49
CA PHE A 25 6.05 14.50 -5.51
C PHE A 25 5.84 15.12 -6.90
N TRP A 26 6.91 15.19 -7.69
CA TRP A 26 6.87 15.71 -9.07
C TRP A 26 7.45 14.66 -10.02
N GLY A 27 6.76 14.41 -11.14
CA GLY A 27 7.23 13.44 -12.13
C GLY A 27 6.08 12.86 -12.96
N GLN A 28 6.42 12.01 -13.92
CA GLN A 28 5.43 11.21 -14.64
C GLN A 28 5.04 10.00 -13.78
N TYR A 29 3.74 9.71 -13.71
CA TYR A 29 3.28 8.45 -13.14
C TYR A 29 3.88 7.30 -13.95
N PRO A 30 4.55 6.32 -13.32
CA PRO A 30 4.93 5.12 -14.02
C PRO A 30 3.65 4.47 -14.59
N ASN A 31 3.74 3.95 -15.81
CA ASN A 31 2.68 3.10 -16.37
C ASN A 31 2.38 1.95 -15.39
N ASN A 32 1.19 1.36 -15.47
CA ASN A 32 0.77 0.26 -14.59
C ASN A 32 1.84 -0.85 -14.55
N THR A 33 2.69 -0.84 -13.52
CA THR A 33 3.77 -1.81 -13.31
C THR A 33 3.26 -2.82 -12.30
N PRO A 34 2.95 -4.06 -12.71
CA PRO A 34 2.57 -5.10 -11.78
C PRO A 34 3.77 -5.40 -10.88
N ASN A 35 3.62 -5.18 -9.57
CA ASN A 35 4.61 -5.61 -8.59
C ASN A 35 4.18 -6.96 -8.02
N PRO A 36 5.00 -8.02 -8.16
CA PRO A 36 4.66 -9.31 -7.59
C PRO A 36 4.58 -9.18 -6.07
N LEU A 37 3.50 -9.69 -5.49
CA LEU A 37 3.40 -9.83 -4.04
C LEU A 37 4.10 -11.11 -3.60
N HIS A 38 4.77 -11.05 -2.47
CA HIS A 38 5.46 -12.18 -1.86
C HIS A 38 4.65 -12.72 -0.66
N THR A 39 4.82 -14.00 -0.34
CA THR A 39 4.30 -14.55 0.92
C THR A 39 4.87 -13.77 2.10
N GLY A 40 4.02 -13.40 3.06
CA GLY A 40 4.36 -12.50 4.16
C GLY A 40 3.85 -11.08 3.93
N TRP A 41 4.52 -10.10 4.53
CA TRP A 41 4.12 -8.69 4.48
C TRP A 41 4.69 -7.98 3.26
N ASN A 42 3.83 -7.27 2.55
CA ASN A 42 4.16 -6.41 1.42
C ASN A 42 3.68 -4.99 1.73
N LEU A 43 4.49 -3.98 1.41
CA LEU A 43 4.05 -2.58 1.45
C LEU A 43 3.72 -2.14 0.04
N ILE A 44 2.45 -1.80 -0.19
CA ILE A 44 1.95 -1.38 -1.51
C ILE A 44 1.36 0.03 -1.45
N GLY A 45 1.42 0.73 -2.57
CA GLY A 45 0.68 1.98 -2.79
C GLY A 45 -0.39 1.81 -3.86
N VAL A 46 -1.36 2.74 -3.89
CA VAL A 46 -2.37 2.80 -4.94
C VAL A 46 -1.94 3.82 -5.99
N SER A 47 -1.51 3.34 -7.15
CA SER A 47 -1.02 4.17 -8.27
C SER A 47 -2.13 4.66 -9.20
N THR A 48 -3.37 4.21 -9.02
CA THR A 48 -4.54 4.68 -9.77
C THR A 48 -5.05 5.99 -9.21
N ASN A 49 -5.77 6.76 -10.03
CA ASN A 49 -6.48 7.97 -9.61
C ASN A 49 -7.86 7.69 -8.98
N THR A 50 -8.29 6.43 -8.98
CA THR A 50 -9.56 5.98 -8.41
C THR A 50 -9.32 4.94 -7.32
N ALA A 51 -10.26 4.82 -6.39
CA ALA A 51 -10.27 3.77 -5.39
C ALA A 51 -10.29 2.37 -6.04
N LEU A 52 -9.56 1.44 -5.44
CA LEU A 52 -9.48 0.05 -5.86
C LEU A 52 -10.32 -0.81 -4.90
N PRO A 53 -11.37 -1.50 -5.37
CA PRO A 53 -12.14 -2.39 -4.50
C PRO A 53 -11.28 -3.56 -4.05
N LEU A 54 -11.51 -4.07 -2.83
CA LEU A 54 -10.76 -5.21 -2.30
C LEU A 54 -10.92 -6.49 -3.13
N THR A 55 -11.98 -6.60 -3.92
CA THR A 55 -12.20 -7.70 -4.86
C THR A 55 -11.19 -7.74 -6.01
N ALA A 56 -10.47 -6.64 -6.27
CA ALA A 56 -9.40 -6.60 -7.26
C ALA A 56 -8.07 -7.18 -6.74
N LEU A 57 -7.99 -7.53 -5.45
CA LEU A 57 -6.77 -8.08 -4.86
C LEU A 57 -6.61 -9.58 -5.16
N PRO A 58 -5.36 -10.07 -5.21
CA PRO A 58 -5.10 -11.48 -5.48
C PRO A 58 -5.64 -12.39 -4.38
N THR A 59 -5.89 -13.64 -4.75
CA THR A 59 -6.21 -14.70 -3.79
C THR A 59 -5.06 -14.90 -2.81
N GLY A 60 -5.36 -15.09 -1.51
CA GLY A 60 -4.35 -15.30 -0.46
C GLY A 60 -4.09 -14.10 0.45
N VAL A 61 -4.76 -12.96 0.21
CA VAL A 61 -4.75 -11.84 1.17
C VAL A 61 -5.40 -12.27 2.49
N LYS A 62 -4.66 -12.09 3.59
CA LYS A 62 -5.13 -12.35 4.95
C LYS A 62 -5.47 -11.09 5.71
N ILE A 63 -4.61 -10.08 5.59
CA ILE A 63 -4.76 -8.83 6.31
C ILE A 63 -4.33 -7.70 5.39
N ILE A 64 -5.09 -6.62 5.41
CA ILE A 64 -4.69 -5.32 4.85
C ILE A 64 -4.78 -4.32 5.99
N LYS A 65 -3.81 -3.44 6.13
CA LYS A 65 -3.89 -2.34 7.10
C LYS A 65 -3.16 -1.10 6.63
N ASP A 66 -3.65 0.05 7.03
CA ASP A 66 -2.86 1.27 7.11
C ASP A 66 -2.50 1.51 8.60
N PHE A 67 -2.19 2.75 8.98
CA PHE A 67 -1.86 3.08 10.37
C PHE A 67 -3.09 3.21 11.29
N ASP A 68 -4.28 3.37 10.72
CA ASP A 68 -5.52 3.72 11.44
C ASP A 68 -6.60 2.65 11.32
N SER A 69 -6.54 1.81 10.29
CA SER A 69 -7.60 0.93 9.84
C SER A 69 -7.08 -0.38 9.29
N PHE A 70 -7.95 -1.39 9.26
CA PHE A 70 -7.60 -2.71 8.74
C PHE A 70 -8.78 -3.40 8.05
N TYR A 71 -8.45 -4.44 7.29
CA TYR A 71 -9.35 -5.42 6.74
C TYR A 71 -8.80 -6.82 6.99
N GLU A 72 -9.69 -7.71 7.41
CA GLU A 72 -9.46 -9.15 7.52
C GLU A 72 -10.73 -9.88 7.04
N PRO A 73 -10.61 -10.88 6.16
CA PRO A 73 -11.77 -11.63 5.67
C PRO A 73 -12.59 -12.23 6.82
N ASN A 74 -13.91 -12.09 6.75
CA ASN A 74 -14.88 -12.56 7.76
C ASN A 74 -14.75 -11.88 9.15
N ASN A 75 -14.01 -10.77 9.25
CA ASN A 75 -13.93 -9.97 10.47
C ASN A 75 -14.87 -8.76 10.37
N GLY A 76 -15.95 -8.77 11.16
CA GLY A 76 -16.95 -7.70 11.21
C GLY A 76 -16.45 -6.35 11.75
N MET A 77 -15.23 -6.31 12.29
CA MET A 77 -14.55 -5.06 12.71
C MET A 77 -13.70 -4.44 11.60
N SER A 78 -13.62 -5.07 10.42
CA SER A 78 -12.90 -4.50 9.27
C SER A 78 -13.49 -3.16 8.86
N THR A 79 -12.62 -2.14 8.74
CA THR A 79 -13.01 -0.78 8.36
C THR A 79 -12.54 -0.40 6.96
N ILE A 80 -11.48 -1.05 6.44
CA ILE A 80 -11.05 -0.87 5.05
C ILE A 80 -12.02 -1.63 4.14
N THR A 81 -12.64 -0.91 3.20
CA THR A 81 -13.54 -1.47 2.17
C THR A 81 -12.99 -1.30 0.75
N GLU A 82 -12.02 -0.42 0.57
CA GLU A 82 -11.33 -0.11 -0.69
C GLU A 82 -9.93 0.47 -0.40
N LEU A 83 -9.03 0.39 -1.39
CA LEU A 83 -7.72 1.01 -1.34
C LEU A 83 -7.78 2.38 -2.05
N LEU A 84 -7.42 3.44 -1.34
CA LEU A 84 -7.55 4.81 -1.83
C LEU A 84 -6.25 5.31 -2.49
N PRO A 85 -6.34 6.06 -3.60
CA PRO A 85 -5.21 6.79 -4.17
C PRO A 85 -4.49 7.64 -3.12
N GLY A 86 -3.15 7.67 -3.18
CA GLY A 86 -2.34 8.43 -2.24
C GLY A 86 -2.15 7.78 -0.85
N LYS A 87 -2.80 6.64 -0.58
CA LYS A 87 -2.54 5.84 0.64
C LYS A 87 -1.57 4.68 0.37
N GLY A 88 -0.84 4.31 1.41
CA GLY A 88 -0.01 3.11 1.47
C GLY A 88 -0.62 2.07 2.41
N TYR A 89 -0.52 0.79 2.05
CA TYR A 89 -1.11 -0.32 2.78
C TYR A 89 -0.10 -1.45 3.00
N PHE A 90 -0.10 -2.02 4.20
CA PHE A 90 0.54 -3.30 4.46
C PHE A 90 -0.43 -4.42 4.11
N VAL A 91 -0.01 -5.31 3.22
CA VAL A 91 -0.79 -6.47 2.77
C VAL A 91 -0.05 -7.74 3.14
N LYS A 92 -0.71 -8.61 3.92
CA LYS A 92 -0.19 -9.93 4.27
C LYS A 92 -0.74 -10.98 3.31
N ILE A 93 0.15 -11.69 2.62
CA ILE A 93 -0.17 -12.83 1.75
C ILE A 93 0.23 -14.13 2.44
N GLU A 94 -0.65 -15.12 2.45
CA GLU A 94 -0.33 -16.50 2.85
C GLU A 94 -0.76 -17.47 1.75
N ASN A 95 0.07 -18.49 1.50
CA ASN A 95 -0.23 -19.58 0.57
C ASN A 95 -1.19 -20.60 1.18
#